data_AF-A0AAD4H5G0-F1
#
_entry.id   AF-A0AAD4H5G0-F1
#
_cell.length_a   1.000
_cell.length_b   1.000
_cell.length_c   1.000
_cell.angle_alpha   90.00
_cell.angle_beta   90.00
_cell.angle_gamma   90.00
#
_symmetry.space_group_name_H-M   'P 1'
#
loop_
_entity.id
_entity.type
_entity.pdbx_description
1 polymer ?
#
loop_
_entity_poly.entity_id
_entity_poly.type
_entity_poly.pdbx_seq_one_letter_code
_entity_poly.pdbx_strand_id
1 'polypeptide(L)'
;MKLLKIDPLRVFILFCILVFYGYNAGEGYITWIKAREWIFTYHNRDYLVSAFCILPAVLGHMATIWGHYFRSEREFQHGLQKVTTAKSPKEKTSLWELHIWWGYTVKYWVLVGAVVLIQLGWIAIVVASTLGEQLEDPDITTEAIIGLQIGFIGGYNAIACCGIILFLVLRRSMLQSLGFTYSEVLPLHRWLGALIFFWSCLHTVGYIMYYHAYSMLAEEFNFYDIGRSTMNIMGCVALGALAILAFFSIPYIRRRYYFWFIGLHRYMTIIFFVGTVVHYPYYVLWYYLLPNVILFFIDRFVPKIIQARTLYPEASITLNADADIIKMTFSGPEPMKPYYPGDYILVRVPELGGVYHPFTIASYWAEDPRSITLFIRTYGENKASWTGAMARLCGTEDKRVRVKADVDGVFGDRRHDYLKSDVLIMFVAGAAITTFMALIKAIAAQIASSNAPLRIQLHLICTFRTRSELHAYGSFLHQNDIQVPGPSIKKEKKKRFQSLRRTGTMLKRALSGRTIVEKPSVANEKEKAVAADATSATVAAPAIGTLSFSTAGQHV
;
A
#
# COMPACT_ATOMS: atom_id res chain seq x y z
N MET A 1 17.77 -23.64 -21.67
CA MET A 1 16.69 -22.65 -21.51
C MET A 1 16.47 -22.36 -20.03
N LYS A 2 16.92 -21.21 -19.53
CA LYS A 2 16.45 -20.72 -18.22
C LYS A 2 15.00 -20.30 -18.42
N LEU A 3 14.06 -21.20 -18.13
CA LEU A 3 12.65 -20.83 -17.93
C LEU A 3 12.65 -19.58 -17.06
N LEU A 4 12.05 -18.48 -17.55
CA LEU A 4 11.79 -17.31 -16.71
C LEU A 4 11.19 -17.86 -15.43
N LYS A 5 11.86 -17.69 -14.29
CA LYS A 5 11.29 -18.00 -12.98
C LYS A 5 10.22 -16.95 -12.71
N ILE A 6 9.10 -17.05 -13.43
CA ILE A 6 7.94 -16.21 -13.18
C ILE A 6 7.38 -16.68 -11.86
N ASP A 7 7.21 -15.74 -10.95
CA ASP A 7 6.71 -16.03 -9.63
C ASP A 7 5.26 -16.54 -9.72
N PRO A 8 4.95 -17.77 -9.27
CA PRO A 8 3.61 -18.35 -9.42
C PRO A 8 2.52 -17.50 -8.75
N LEU A 9 2.86 -16.75 -7.69
CA LEU A 9 1.91 -15.83 -7.06
C LEU A 9 1.59 -14.63 -7.97
N ARG A 10 2.58 -14.10 -8.70
CA ARG A 10 2.35 -12.99 -9.64
C ARG A 10 1.53 -13.44 -10.83
N VAL A 11 1.73 -14.66 -11.32
CA VAL A 11 0.89 -15.25 -12.38
C VAL A 11 -0.55 -15.40 -11.89
N PHE A 12 -0.74 -15.93 -10.68
CA PHE A 12 -2.07 -16.07 -10.08
C PHE A 12 -2.77 -14.72 -9.90
N ILE A 13 -2.07 -13.71 -9.37
CA ILE A 13 -2.63 -12.36 -9.17
C ILE A 13 -2.97 -11.70 -10.51
N LEU A 14 -2.10 -11.85 -11.52
CA LEU A 14 -2.38 -11.35 -12.86
C LEU A 14 -3.62 -12.03 -13.45
N PHE A 15 -3.74 -13.35 -13.31
CA PHE A 15 -4.92 -14.10 -13.73
C PHE A 15 -6.19 -13.57 -13.03
N CYS A 16 -6.16 -13.36 -11.71
CA CYS A 16 -7.28 -12.80 -10.96
C CYS A 16 -7.70 -11.41 -11.47
N ILE A 17 -6.74 -10.52 -11.76
CA ILE A 17 -7.01 -9.18 -12.32
C ILE A 17 -7.60 -9.30 -13.73
N LEU A 18 -7.00 -10.12 -14.60
CA LEU A 18 -7.43 -10.26 -15.99
C LEU A 18 -8.80 -10.90 -16.12
N VAL A 19 -9.11 -11.91 -15.32
CA VAL A 19 -10.46 -12.51 -15.29
C VAL A 19 -11.47 -11.49 -14.81
N PHE A 20 -11.17 -10.76 -13.73
CA PHE A 20 -12.08 -9.77 -13.18
C PHE A 20 -12.35 -8.62 -14.16
N TYR A 21 -11.30 -7.93 -14.62
CA TYR A 21 -11.48 -6.78 -15.51
C TYR A 21 -11.77 -7.16 -16.96
N GLY A 22 -11.33 -8.33 -17.42
CA GLY A 22 -11.72 -8.87 -18.72
C GLY A 22 -13.21 -9.18 -18.78
N TYR A 23 -13.79 -9.69 -17.69
CA TYR A 23 -15.23 -9.82 -17.56
C TYR A 23 -15.92 -8.44 -17.60
N ASN A 24 -15.49 -7.47 -16.77
CA ASN A 24 -16.05 -6.11 -16.78
C ASN A 24 -15.95 -5.42 -18.16
N ALA A 25 -14.96 -5.78 -18.99
CA ALA A 25 -14.81 -5.23 -20.34
C ALA A 25 -15.67 -5.94 -21.39
N GLY A 26 -16.00 -7.23 -21.20
CA GLY A 26 -16.71 -8.06 -22.18
C GLY A 26 -18.19 -8.34 -21.87
N GLU A 27 -18.65 -8.03 -20.65
CA GLU A 27 -20.01 -8.32 -20.16
C GLU A 27 -21.08 -7.66 -21.03
N GLY A 28 -20.85 -6.42 -21.49
CA GLY A 28 -21.73 -5.72 -22.43
C GLY A 28 -22.04 -6.51 -23.72
N TYR A 29 -21.21 -7.48 -24.12
CA TYR A 29 -21.47 -8.33 -25.29
C TYR A 29 -22.09 -9.69 -24.93
N ILE A 30 -21.73 -10.25 -23.77
CA ILE A 30 -22.11 -11.60 -23.35
C ILE A 30 -23.52 -11.65 -22.76
N THR A 31 -23.90 -10.65 -21.94
CA THR A 31 -25.22 -10.60 -21.28
C THR A 31 -26.27 -9.86 -22.11
N TRP A 32 -25.89 -8.88 -22.94
CA TRP A 32 -26.84 -8.07 -23.72
C TRP A 32 -27.28 -8.72 -25.04
N ILE A 33 -26.37 -9.37 -25.78
CA ILE A 33 -26.69 -9.93 -27.11
C ILE A 33 -27.17 -11.38 -27.02
N LYS A 34 -26.71 -12.13 -26.02
CA LYS A 34 -27.18 -13.49 -25.78
C LYS A 34 -28.12 -13.47 -24.59
N ALA A 35 -29.39 -13.16 -24.83
CA ALA A 35 -30.49 -13.45 -23.92
C ALA A 35 -30.50 -14.96 -23.62
N ARG A 36 -29.69 -15.40 -22.64
CA ARG A 36 -29.68 -16.77 -22.13
C ARG A 36 -30.54 -16.79 -20.87
N GLU A 37 -31.85 -16.77 -21.08
CA GLU A 37 -32.87 -16.90 -20.02
C GLU A 37 -32.84 -18.23 -19.26
N TRP A 38 -32.10 -19.23 -19.75
CA TRP A 38 -32.40 -20.63 -19.47
C TRP A 38 -31.35 -21.38 -18.64
N ILE A 39 -30.34 -20.71 -18.08
CA ILE A 39 -29.34 -21.44 -17.28
C ILE A 39 -29.08 -20.85 -15.87
N PHE A 40 -29.07 -19.53 -15.62
CA PHE A 40 -28.55 -19.04 -14.33
C PHE A 40 -29.20 -17.79 -13.72
N THR A 41 -30.44 -17.44 -14.10
CA THR A 41 -31.19 -16.31 -13.51
C THR A 41 -32.15 -16.77 -12.41
N TYR A 42 -31.98 -16.29 -11.17
CA TYR A 42 -33.03 -16.34 -10.14
C TYR A 42 -33.48 -14.91 -9.84
N HIS A 43 -34.75 -14.56 -10.14
CA HIS A 43 -35.26 -13.18 -10.03
C HIS A 43 -34.39 -12.14 -10.80
N ASN A 44 -34.01 -12.44 -12.05
CA ASN A 44 -33.18 -11.58 -12.91
C ASN A 44 -31.77 -11.25 -12.37
N ARG A 45 -31.26 -12.00 -11.37
CA ARG A 45 -29.89 -11.88 -10.86
C ARG A 45 -29.09 -13.16 -11.12
N ASP A 46 -27.96 -13.03 -11.81
CA ASP A 46 -27.02 -14.13 -12.01
C ASP A 46 -25.99 -14.19 -10.85
N TYR A 47 -26.32 -14.96 -9.81
CA TYR A 47 -25.48 -15.13 -8.62
C TYR A 47 -24.20 -15.92 -8.92
N LEU A 48 -24.22 -16.82 -9.89
CA LEU A 48 -23.05 -17.62 -10.28
C LEU A 48 -22.05 -16.77 -11.05
N VAL A 49 -22.53 -15.91 -11.94
CA VAL A 49 -21.71 -14.91 -12.62
C VAL A 49 -21.17 -13.89 -11.61
N SER A 50 -22.00 -13.42 -10.67
CA SER A 50 -21.54 -12.56 -9.57
C SER A 50 -20.42 -13.23 -8.76
N ALA A 51 -20.59 -14.50 -8.40
CA ALA A 51 -19.59 -15.29 -7.69
C ALA A 51 -18.33 -15.49 -8.55
N PHE A 52 -18.46 -15.79 -9.84
CA PHE A 52 -17.34 -15.96 -10.76
C PHE A 52 -16.53 -14.66 -10.96
N CYS A 53 -17.16 -13.50 -10.82
CA CYS A 53 -16.48 -12.21 -10.92
C CYS A 53 -15.86 -11.78 -9.60
N ILE A 54 -16.59 -11.92 -8.50
CA ILE A 54 -16.13 -11.50 -7.17
C ILE A 54 -15.05 -12.43 -6.64
N LEU A 55 -15.16 -13.75 -6.87
CA LEU A 55 -14.28 -14.74 -6.26
C LEU A 55 -12.81 -14.57 -6.70
N PRO A 56 -12.45 -14.41 -7.99
CA PRO A 56 -11.07 -14.15 -8.39
C PRO A 56 -10.53 -12.86 -7.80
N ALA A 57 -11.34 -11.79 -7.73
CA ALA A 57 -10.95 -10.53 -7.13
C ALA A 57 -10.64 -10.69 -5.64
N VAL A 58 -11.54 -11.33 -4.88
CA VAL A 58 -11.39 -11.58 -3.45
C VAL A 58 -10.20 -12.51 -3.17
N LEU A 59 -10.08 -13.63 -3.89
CA LEU A 59 -8.98 -14.58 -3.74
C LEU A 59 -7.63 -13.94 -4.08
N GLY A 60 -7.55 -13.21 -5.20
CA GLY A 60 -6.35 -12.50 -5.62
C GLY A 60 -5.92 -11.44 -4.61
N HIS A 61 -6.87 -10.69 -4.06
CA HIS A 61 -6.58 -9.66 -3.06
C HIS A 61 -6.23 -10.25 -1.69
N MET A 62 -6.89 -11.33 -1.26
CA MET A 62 -6.51 -12.08 -0.05
C MET A 62 -5.11 -12.68 -0.19
N ALA A 63 -4.80 -13.28 -1.34
CA ALA A 63 -3.46 -13.78 -1.65
C ALA A 63 -2.42 -12.66 -1.69
N THR A 64 -2.81 -11.45 -2.11
CA THR A 64 -1.96 -10.25 -2.08
C THR A 64 -1.69 -9.80 -0.65
N ILE A 65 -2.73 -9.68 0.19
CA ILE A 65 -2.58 -9.30 1.60
C ILE A 65 -1.69 -10.34 2.30
N TRP A 66 -1.98 -11.63 2.13
CA TRP A 66 -1.19 -12.71 2.71
C TRP A 66 0.25 -12.74 2.16
N GLY A 67 0.41 -12.56 0.86
CA GLY A 67 1.70 -12.48 0.17
C GLY A 67 2.56 -11.33 0.69
N HIS A 68 2.02 -10.10 0.74
CA HIS A 68 2.69 -8.94 1.33
C HIS A 68 3.06 -9.15 2.79
N TYR A 69 2.30 -9.97 3.51
CA TYR A 69 2.48 -10.20 4.94
C TYR A 69 3.56 -11.25 5.24
N PHE A 70 3.58 -12.38 4.52
CA PHE A 70 4.50 -13.50 4.79
C PHE A 70 5.74 -13.51 3.88
N ARG A 71 5.66 -12.93 2.68
CA ARG A 71 6.77 -12.93 1.72
C ARG A 71 7.73 -11.76 1.93
N SER A 72 7.31 -10.74 2.66
CA SER A 72 8.10 -9.55 2.95
C SER A 72 9.52 -9.90 3.41
N GLU A 73 9.62 -10.91 4.29
CA GLU A 73 10.90 -11.40 4.83
C GLU A 73 11.78 -11.95 3.73
N ARG A 74 11.22 -12.81 2.87
CA ARG A 74 11.95 -13.38 1.76
C ARG A 74 12.43 -12.32 0.76
N GLU A 75 11.59 -11.33 0.46
CA GLU A 75 11.93 -10.25 -0.49
C GLU A 75 13.01 -9.32 0.07
N PHE A 76 12.91 -8.97 1.35
CA PHE A 76 13.94 -8.17 2.02
C PHE A 76 15.26 -8.93 2.15
N GLN A 77 15.23 -10.17 2.63
CA GLN A 77 16.43 -11.01 2.73
C GLN A 77 17.07 -11.23 1.36
N HIS A 78 16.27 -11.36 0.30
CA HIS A 78 16.78 -11.42 -1.07
C HIS A 78 17.36 -10.08 -1.54
N GLY A 79 16.75 -8.94 -1.17
CA GLY A 79 17.31 -7.60 -1.39
C GLY A 79 18.66 -7.42 -0.70
N LEU A 80 18.75 -7.80 0.57
CA LEU A 80 19.99 -7.84 1.36
C LEU A 80 21.02 -8.78 0.74
N GLN A 81 20.64 -10.00 0.33
CA GLN A 81 21.59 -10.93 -0.30
C GLN A 81 22.18 -10.34 -1.59
N LYS A 82 21.39 -9.60 -2.38
CA LYS A 82 21.88 -8.92 -3.59
C LYS A 82 22.94 -7.85 -3.33
N VAL A 83 22.97 -7.24 -2.14
CA VAL A 83 24.00 -6.27 -1.71
C VAL A 83 25.38 -6.91 -1.64
N THR A 84 25.44 -8.20 -1.32
CA THR A 84 26.70 -8.96 -1.28
C THR A 84 27.19 -9.39 -2.66
N THR A 85 26.38 -9.20 -3.72
CA THR A 85 26.73 -9.59 -5.08
C THR A 85 26.91 -8.36 -5.95
N ALA A 86 28.12 -8.15 -6.51
CA ALA A 86 28.40 -7.02 -7.38
C ALA A 86 27.39 -6.94 -8.54
N LYS A 87 26.85 -5.75 -8.80
CA LYS A 87 25.96 -5.50 -9.93
C LYS A 87 26.70 -5.85 -11.22
N SER A 88 26.13 -6.73 -12.04
CA SER A 88 26.72 -7.03 -13.34
C SER A 88 26.66 -5.77 -14.21
N PRO A 89 27.75 -5.33 -14.87
CA PRO A 89 27.73 -4.17 -15.77
C PRO A 89 26.75 -4.33 -16.95
N LYS A 90 26.18 -5.52 -17.17
CA LYS A 90 25.18 -5.81 -18.20
C LYS A 90 23.73 -5.83 -17.70
N GLU A 91 23.45 -5.55 -16.43
CA GLU A 91 22.08 -5.54 -15.87
C GLU A 91 21.31 -4.29 -16.36
N LYS A 92 20.64 -4.42 -17.50
CA LYS A 92 19.75 -3.38 -18.05
C LYS A 92 18.49 -3.23 -17.19
N THR A 93 18.04 -2.00 -16.98
CA THR A 93 16.73 -1.73 -16.39
C THR A 93 15.64 -2.38 -17.25
N SER A 94 14.71 -3.08 -16.61
CA SER A 94 13.57 -3.67 -17.32
C SER A 94 12.79 -2.61 -18.07
N LEU A 95 12.33 -2.91 -19.30
CA LEU A 95 11.46 -2.02 -20.06
C LEU A 95 10.20 -1.64 -19.26
N TRP A 96 9.73 -2.54 -18.38
CA TRP A 96 8.59 -2.32 -17.49
C TRP A 96 8.79 -1.18 -16.46
N GLU A 97 10.04 -0.95 -16.04
CA GLU A 97 10.43 0.05 -15.03
C GLU A 97 11.00 1.32 -15.67
N LEU A 98 11.10 1.37 -17.00
CA LEU A 98 11.63 2.51 -17.72
C LEU A 98 10.68 3.70 -17.59
N HIS A 99 11.20 4.84 -17.16
CA HIS A 99 10.47 6.09 -17.13
C HIS A 99 10.51 6.70 -18.53
N ILE A 100 9.33 6.92 -19.11
CA ILE A 100 9.17 7.44 -20.46
C ILE A 100 8.49 8.80 -20.40
N TRP A 101 7.24 8.90 -20.83
CA TRP A 101 6.54 10.16 -20.97
C TRP A 101 6.14 10.70 -19.59
N TRP A 102 6.47 11.98 -19.38
CA TRP A 102 6.13 12.76 -18.18
C TRP A 102 6.68 12.16 -16.87
N GLY A 103 7.77 11.40 -16.97
CA GLY A 103 8.39 10.77 -15.80
C GLY A 103 7.58 9.60 -15.23
N TYR A 104 6.61 9.05 -15.98
CA TYR A 104 5.90 7.84 -15.58
C TYR A 104 6.50 6.59 -16.24
N THR A 105 6.37 5.46 -15.54
CA THR A 105 6.88 4.17 -15.98
C THR A 105 6.05 3.58 -17.14
N VAL A 106 6.65 2.70 -17.96
CA VAL A 106 5.92 2.00 -19.05
C VAL A 106 4.70 1.26 -18.51
N LYS A 107 4.82 0.59 -17.36
CA LYS A 107 3.70 -0.11 -16.70
C LYS A 107 2.53 0.81 -16.35
N TYR A 108 2.80 2.06 -15.95
CA TYR A 108 1.77 3.05 -15.70
C TYR A 108 1.01 3.36 -16.99
N TRP A 109 1.72 3.59 -18.10
CA TRP A 109 1.10 3.88 -19.39
C TRP A 109 0.32 2.69 -19.96
N VAL A 110 0.77 1.45 -19.70
CA VAL A 110 -0.02 0.25 -20.03
C VAL A 110 -1.34 0.23 -19.25
N LEU A 111 -1.32 0.58 -17.97
CA LEU A 111 -2.53 0.68 -17.15
C LEU A 111 -3.47 1.80 -17.65
N VAL A 112 -2.91 2.97 -18.01
CA VAL A 112 -3.67 4.07 -18.63
C VAL A 112 -4.30 3.61 -19.95
N GLY A 113 -3.53 2.96 -20.81
CA GLY A 113 -4.01 2.44 -22.09
C GLY A 113 -5.14 1.43 -21.91
N ALA A 114 -5.04 0.54 -20.92
CA ALA A 114 -6.11 -0.40 -20.60
C ALA A 114 -7.42 0.32 -20.18
N VAL A 115 -7.33 1.36 -19.34
CA VAL A 115 -8.49 2.18 -18.96
C VAL A 115 -9.11 2.85 -20.19
N VAL A 116 -8.28 3.47 -21.04
CA VAL A 116 -8.77 4.14 -22.26
C VAL A 116 -9.46 3.16 -23.19
N LEU A 117 -8.89 1.97 -23.41
CA LEU A 117 -9.50 0.93 -24.24
C LEU A 117 -10.84 0.46 -23.69
N ILE A 118 -10.97 0.33 -22.36
CA ILE A 118 -12.25 -0.02 -21.72
C ILE A 118 -13.30 1.08 -22.01
N GLN A 119 -12.95 2.36 -21.85
CA GLN A 119 -13.87 3.47 -22.13
C GLN A 119 -14.29 3.51 -23.60
N LEU A 120 -13.34 3.35 -24.53
CA LEU A 120 -13.64 3.29 -25.97
C LEU A 120 -14.54 2.09 -26.31
N GLY A 121 -14.29 0.93 -25.68
CA GLY A 121 -15.14 -0.25 -25.81
C GLY A 121 -16.58 0.03 -25.38
N TRP A 122 -16.78 0.71 -24.24
CA TRP A 122 -18.12 1.11 -23.79
C TRP A 122 -18.82 2.07 -24.73
N ILE A 123 -18.10 3.06 -25.28
CA ILE A 123 -18.66 3.96 -26.29
C ILE A 123 -19.13 3.14 -27.51
N ALA A 124 -18.27 2.26 -28.03
CA ALA A 124 -18.58 1.46 -29.20
C ALA A 124 -19.76 0.51 -28.97
N ILE A 125 -19.82 -0.17 -27.82
CA ILE A 125 -20.93 -1.07 -27.46
C ILE A 125 -22.24 -0.31 -27.40
N VAL A 126 -22.29 0.82 -26.67
CA VAL A 126 -23.52 1.63 -26.52
C VAL A 126 -24.02 2.09 -27.87
N VAL A 127 -23.15 2.63 -28.71
CA VAL A 127 -23.53 3.10 -30.05
C VAL A 127 -24.05 1.93 -30.89
N ALA A 128 -23.32 0.81 -30.92
CA ALA A 128 -23.71 -0.36 -31.72
C ALA A 128 -25.02 -1.01 -31.25
N SER A 129 -25.33 -0.95 -29.95
CA SER A 129 -26.52 -1.60 -29.39
C SER A 129 -27.77 -0.73 -29.37
N THR A 130 -27.64 0.60 -29.49
CA THR A 130 -28.79 1.51 -29.31
C THR A 130 -29.08 2.38 -30.52
N LEU A 131 -28.08 2.72 -31.34
CA LEU A 131 -28.28 3.70 -32.41
C LEU A 131 -29.20 3.17 -33.52
N GLY A 132 -29.14 1.88 -33.85
CA GLY A 132 -29.98 1.28 -34.88
C GLY A 132 -31.47 1.38 -34.54
N GLU A 133 -31.86 0.89 -33.36
CA GLU A 133 -33.25 0.94 -32.88
C GLU A 133 -33.76 2.39 -32.78
N GLN A 134 -32.92 3.33 -32.33
CA GLN A 134 -33.30 4.74 -32.25
C GLN A 134 -33.48 5.42 -33.61
N LEU A 135 -32.78 4.99 -34.65
CA LEU A 135 -32.95 5.54 -36.00
C LEU A 135 -34.18 4.95 -36.72
N GLU A 136 -34.64 3.79 -36.28
CA GLU A 136 -35.82 3.11 -36.83
C GLU A 136 -37.13 3.58 -36.17
N ASP A 137 -37.07 4.16 -34.98
CA ASP A 137 -38.23 4.72 -34.28
C ASP A 137 -38.75 5.98 -35.01
N PRO A 138 -39.99 5.97 -35.55
CA PRO A 138 -40.54 7.12 -36.27
C PRO A 138 -40.95 8.28 -35.35
N ASP A 139 -41.12 8.03 -34.05
CA ASP A 139 -41.63 9.00 -33.08
C ASP A 139 -40.50 9.74 -32.33
N ILE A 140 -39.24 9.38 -32.56
CA ILE A 140 -38.07 10.01 -31.94
C ILE A 140 -37.48 11.13 -32.81
N THR A 141 -37.30 12.30 -32.20
CA THR A 141 -36.68 13.45 -32.88
C THR A 141 -35.17 13.33 -32.91
N THR A 142 -34.51 13.96 -33.88
CA THR A 142 -33.03 13.98 -33.95
C THR A 142 -32.39 14.56 -32.69
N GLU A 143 -33.01 15.58 -32.08
CA GLU A 143 -32.55 16.14 -30.80
C GLU A 143 -32.60 15.08 -29.69
N ALA A 144 -33.71 14.34 -29.60
CA ALA A 144 -33.87 13.27 -28.63
C ALA A 144 -32.86 12.12 -28.85
N ILE A 145 -32.60 11.71 -30.10
CA ILE A 145 -31.56 10.71 -30.41
C ILE A 145 -30.19 11.20 -29.92
N ILE A 146 -29.82 12.44 -30.24
CA ILE A 146 -28.52 13.01 -29.82
C ILE A 146 -28.44 13.05 -28.29
N GLY A 147 -29.48 13.55 -27.62
CA GLY A 147 -29.56 13.60 -26.16
C GLY A 147 -29.41 12.21 -25.53
N LEU A 148 -30.12 11.21 -26.06
CA LEU A 148 -30.10 9.85 -25.55
C LEU A 148 -28.74 9.16 -25.76
N GLN A 149 -28.11 9.34 -26.92
CA GLN A 149 -26.76 8.84 -27.18
C GLN A 149 -25.72 9.44 -26.22
N ILE A 150 -25.74 10.76 -26.04
CA ILE A 150 -24.89 11.47 -25.10
C ILE A 150 -25.14 10.96 -23.66
N GLY A 151 -26.42 10.81 -23.30
CA GLY A 151 -26.89 10.32 -22.02
C GLY A 151 -26.38 8.92 -21.68
N PHE A 152 -26.55 7.97 -22.61
CA PHE A 152 -26.06 6.60 -22.46
C PHE A 152 -24.54 6.55 -22.43
N ILE A 153 -23.85 7.14 -23.41
CA ILE A 153 -22.38 7.14 -23.46
C ILE A 153 -21.79 7.67 -22.15
N GLY A 154 -22.30 8.80 -21.65
CA GLY A 154 -21.86 9.38 -20.37
C GLY A 154 -22.14 8.46 -19.19
N GLY A 155 -23.35 7.91 -19.09
CA GLY A 155 -23.74 7.05 -17.96
C GLY A 155 -22.88 5.78 -17.85
N TYR A 156 -22.73 5.05 -18.95
CA TYR A 156 -21.94 3.81 -18.97
C TYR A 156 -20.45 4.06 -18.72
N ASN A 157 -19.88 5.13 -19.31
CA ASN A 157 -18.48 5.49 -19.07
C ASN A 157 -18.21 5.96 -17.63
N ALA A 158 -19.17 6.63 -17.00
CA ALA A 158 -19.07 6.99 -15.59
C ALA A 158 -19.08 5.73 -14.69
N ILE A 159 -19.99 4.78 -14.96
CA ILE A 159 -20.06 3.50 -14.22
C ILE A 159 -18.78 2.67 -14.41
N ALA A 160 -18.26 2.59 -15.63
CA ALA A 160 -17.00 1.89 -15.92
C ALA A 160 -15.82 2.47 -15.11
N CYS A 161 -15.72 3.80 -15.03
CA CYS A 161 -14.72 4.46 -14.19
C CYS A 161 -14.95 4.19 -12.68
N CYS A 162 -16.20 4.21 -12.22
CA CYS A 162 -16.57 3.85 -10.83
C CYS A 162 -16.15 2.41 -10.48
N GLY A 163 -16.23 1.49 -11.46
CA GLY A 163 -15.78 0.10 -11.33
C GLY A 163 -14.26 -0.08 -11.20
N ILE A 164 -13.45 0.99 -11.28
CA ILE A 164 -11.99 0.91 -11.14
C ILE A 164 -11.50 1.86 -10.03
N ILE A 165 -12.19 2.96 -9.77
CA ILE A 165 -11.66 4.05 -8.93
C ILE A 165 -11.30 3.65 -7.50
N LEU A 166 -12.08 2.74 -6.88
CA LEU A 166 -11.81 2.22 -5.53
C LEU A 166 -10.63 1.22 -5.51
N PHE A 167 -10.42 0.48 -6.60
CA PHE A 167 -9.30 -0.44 -6.72
C PHE A 167 -7.95 0.30 -6.74
N LEU A 168 -7.91 1.50 -7.33
CA LEU A 168 -6.70 2.32 -7.44
C LEU A 168 -6.24 2.90 -6.10
N VAL A 169 -7.11 2.96 -5.09
CA VAL A 169 -6.78 3.51 -3.75
C VAL A 169 -6.47 2.45 -2.70
N LEU A 170 -6.54 1.16 -3.06
CA LEU A 170 -6.18 0.07 -2.15
C LEU A 170 -4.70 0.16 -1.76
N ARG A 171 -4.41 0.08 -0.46
CA ARG A 171 -3.04 0.25 0.07
C ARG A 171 -2.21 -1.01 0.01
N ARG A 172 -2.83 -2.18 -0.14
CA ARG A 172 -2.22 -3.49 -0.38
C ARG A 172 -2.84 -4.13 -1.61
N SER A 173 -2.90 -3.37 -2.70
CA SER A 173 -3.61 -3.74 -3.92
C SER A 173 -2.92 -4.86 -4.69
N MET A 174 -3.69 -5.61 -5.48
CA MET A 174 -3.14 -6.60 -6.40
C MET A 174 -2.13 -5.98 -7.39
N LEU A 175 -2.29 -4.69 -7.75
CA LEU A 175 -1.32 -3.96 -8.56
C LEU A 175 0.05 -3.85 -7.87
N GLN A 176 0.10 -3.70 -6.54
CA GLN A 176 1.37 -3.61 -5.83
C GLN A 176 2.18 -4.91 -5.93
N SER A 177 1.49 -6.05 -5.91
CA SER A 177 2.10 -7.36 -6.16
C SER A 177 2.61 -7.54 -7.59
N LEU A 178 2.01 -6.84 -8.56
CA LEU A 178 2.46 -6.82 -9.96
C LEU A 178 3.62 -5.86 -10.23
N GLY A 179 4.08 -5.10 -9.24
CA GLY A 179 5.15 -4.15 -9.48
C GLY A 179 4.68 -2.69 -9.54
N PHE A 180 3.47 -2.33 -9.13
CA PHE A 180 3.11 -0.92 -8.99
C PHE A 180 3.42 -0.41 -7.59
N THR A 181 3.69 0.89 -7.45
CA THR A 181 3.73 1.59 -6.16
C THR A 181 2.45 2.39 -5.99
N TYR A 182 2.08 2.71 -4.74
CA TYR A 182 0.88 3.52 -4.49
C TYR A 182 0.98 4.91 -5.14
N SER A 183 2.16 5.51 -5.13
CA SER A 183 2.45 6.81 -5.76
C SER A 183 2.34 6.78 -7.28
N GLU A 184 2.67 5.65 -7.93
CA GLU A 184 2.49 5.48 -9.38
C GLU A 184 1.01 5.38 -9.78
N VAL A 185 0.16 4.78 -8.95
CA VAL A 185 -1.26 4.56 -9.27
C VAL A 185 -2.14 5.76 -8.92
N LEU A 186 -1.77 6.55 -7.90
CA LEU A 186 -2.55 7.70 -7.43
C LEU A 186 -2.84 8.78 -8.49
N PRO A 187 -1.94 9.12 -9.44
CA PRO A 187 -2.27 9.98 -10.58
C PRO A 187 -3.46 9.47 -11.38
N LEU A 188 -3.57 8.16 -11.62
CA LEU A 188 -4.67 7.58 -12.35
C LEU A 188 -6.00 7.72 -11.59
N HIS A 189 -6.02 7.51 -10.27
CA HIS A 189 -7.21 7.78 -9.44
C HIS A 189 -7.73 9.22 -9.60
N ARG A 190 -6.82 10.21 -9.64
CA ARG A 190 -7.19 11.63 -9.83
C ARG A 190 -7.81 11.88 -11.20
N TRP A 191 -7.22 11.33 -12.26
CA TRP A 191 -7.76 11.46 -13.61
C TRP A 191 -9.08 10.72 -13.78
N LEU A 192 -9.24 9.52 -13.23
CA LEU A 192 -10.53 8.83 -13.21
C LEU A 192 -11.59 9.64 -12.48
N GLY A 193 -11.26 10.26 -11.33
CA GLY A 193 -12.21 11.13 -10.63
C GLY A 193 -12.69 12.31 -11.49
N ALA A 194 -11.78 12.91 -12.27
CA ALA A 194 -12.15 13.96 -13.23
C ALA A 194 -13.01 13.42 -14.38
N LEU A 195 -12.70 12.21 -14.89
CA LEU A 195 -13.49 11.56 -15.93
C LEU A 195 -14.89 11.20 -15.45
N ILE A 196 -15.07 10.68 -14.23
CA ILE A 196 -16.40 10.40 -13.67
C ILE A 196 -17.23 11.68 -13.63
N PHE A 197 -16.67 12.79 -13.15
CA PHE A 197 -17.37 14.07 -13.14
C PHE A 197 -17.74 14.54 -14.55
N PHE A 198 -16.80 14.48 -15.48
CA PHE A 198 -17.05 14.84 -16.89
C PHE A 198 -18.18 14.00 -17.52
N TRP A 199 -18.09 12.67 -17.40
CA TRP A 199 -19.07 11.74 -17.97
C TRP A 199 -20.43 11.85 -17.29
N SER A 200 -20.48 12.09 -15.98
CA SER A 200 -21.73 12.34 -15.25
C SER A 200 -22.38 13.67 -15.68
N CYS A 201 -21.62 14.73 -15.90
CA CYS A 201 -22.15 15.98 -16.47
C CYS A 201 -22.70 15.75 -17.88
N LEU A 202 -21.96 15.04 -18.73
CA LEU A 202 -22.40 14.73 -20.09
C LEU A 202 -23.68 13.88 -20.08
N HIS A 203 -23.76 12.88 -19.21
CA HIS A 203 -24.95 12.06 -18.98
C HIS A 203 -26.16 12.93 -18.63
N THR A 204 -26.02 13.84 -17.65
CA THR A 204 -27.10 14.75 -17.25
C THR A 204 -27.53 15.67 -18.38
N VAL A 205 -26.59 16.25 -19.13
CA VAL A 205 -26.90 17.11 -20.29
C VAL A 205 -27.67 16.33 -21.35
N GLY A 206 -27.25 15.10 -21.67
CA GLY A 206 -27.94 14.26 -22.65
C GLY A 206 -29.40 13.97 -22.27
N TYR A 207 -29.65 13.59 -21.02
CA TYR A 207 -31.02 13.38 -20.54
C TYR A 207 -31.85 14.66 -20.47
N ILE A 208 -31.25 15.81 -20.12
CA ILE A 208 -31.96 17.09 -20.18
C ILE A 208 -32.39 17.41 -21.61
N MET A 209 -31.52 17.22 -22.60
CA MET A 209 -31.87 17.41 -24.02
C MET A 209 -32.99 16.45 -24.46
N TYR A 210 -32.89 15.17 -24.10
CA TYR A 210 -33.92 14.18 -24.42
C TYR A 210 -35.29 14.56 -23.83
N TYR A 211 -35.35 14.87 -22.53
CA TYR A 211 -36.61 15.23 -21.88
C TYR A 211 -37.14 16.60 -22.31
N HIS A 212 -36.25 17.52 -22.70
CA HIS A 212 -36.63 18.81 -23.28
C HIS A 212 -37.36 18.63 -24.61
N ALA A 213 -36.85 17.76 -25.49
CA ALA A 213 -37.45 17.49 -26.80
C ALA A 213 -38.91 17.00 -26.71
N TYR A 214 -39.29 16.39 -25.59
CA TYR A 214 -40.66 15.93 -25.31
C TYR A 214 -41.44 16.81 -24.32
N SER A 215 -40.88 17.93 -23.88
CA SER A 215 -41.49 18.80 -22.84
C SER A 215 -41.78 18.09 -21.51
N MET A 216 -41.04 17.02 -21.19
CA MET A 216 -41.25 16.16 -20.01
C MET A 216 -40.34 16.52 -18.81
N LEU A 217 -39.56 17.60 -18.90
CA LEU A 217 -38.58 17.95 -17.85
C LEU A 217 -39.18 18.07 -16.44
N ALA A 218 -40.32 18.76 -16.28
CA ALA A 218 -40.95 18.91 -14.96
C ALA A 218 -41.54 17.59 -14.43
N GLU A 219 -42.00 16.73 -15.33
CA GLU A 219 -42.55 15.42 -15.01
C GLU A 219 -41.45 14.41 -14.64
N GLU A 220 -40.27 14.54 -15.23
CA GLU A 220 -39.15 13.59 -15.03
C GLU A 220 -38.19 14.04 -13.92
N PHE A 221 -38.33 15.26 -13.39
CA PHE A 221 -37.57 15.78 -12.25
C PHE A 221 -38.49 16.27 -11.13
N ASN A 222 -39.20 15.35 -10.48
CA ASN A 222 -40.02 15.65 -9.31
C ASN A 222 -39.98 14.54 -8.25
N PHE A 223 -40.57 14.83 -7.09
CA PHE A 223 -40.65 13.94 -5.92
C PHE A 223 -42.03 13.26 -5.75
N TYR A 224 -42.97 13.49 -6.67
CA TYR A 224 -44.36 13.09 -6.48
C TYR A 224 -44.62 11.63 -6.86
N ASP A 225 -43.78 11.07 -7.73
CA ASP A 225 -43.85 9.67 -8.17
C ASP A 225 -42.82 8.79 -7.45
N ILE A 226 -43.12 7.51 -7.23
CA ILE A 226 -42.19 6.50 -6.67
C ILE A 226 -41.33 5.86 -7.79
N GLY A 227 -41.62 6.18 -9.06
CA GLY A 227 -40.93 5.68 -10.26
C GLY A 227 -39.71 6.49 -10.72
N ARG A 228 -39.61 6.71 -12.04
CA ARG A 228 -38.41 7.23 -12.71
C ARG A 228 -38.04 8.65 -12.29
N SER A 229 -39.03 9.50 -12.04
CA SER A 229 -38.83 10.90 -11.68
C SER A 229 -38.08 11.06 -10.35
N THR A 230 -38.50 10.32 -9.32
CA THR A 230 -37.77 10.33 -8.02
C THR A 230 -36.38 9.71 -8.13
N MET A 231 -36.20 8.70 -9.00
CA MET A 231 -34.86 8.17 -9.29
C MET A 231 -33.96 9.21 -9.95
N ASN A 232 -34.46 10.02 -10.88
CA ASN A 232 -33.70 11.11 -11.50
C ASN A 232 -33.25 12.17 -10.49
N ILE A 233 -34.09 12.47 -9.49
CA ILE A 233 -33.69 13.35 -8.38
C ILE A 233 -32.53 12.77 -7.57
N MET A 234 -32.52 11.45 -7.32
CA MET A 234 -31.38 10.79 -6.68
C MET A 234 -30.11 10.88 -7.54
N GLY A 235 -30.26 10.92 -8.86
CA GLY A 235 -29.19 11.23 -9.81
C GLY A 235 -28.65 12.65 -9.62
N CYS A 236 -29.53 13.65 -9.43
CA CYS A 236 -29.13 15.02 -9.10
C CYS A 236 -28.40 15.11 -7.75
N VAL A 237 -28.85 14.37 -6.73
CA VAL A 237 -28.17 14.28 -5.43
C VAL A 237 -26.77 13.68 -5.59
N ALA A 238 -26.64 12.60 -6.38
CA ALA A 238 -25.35 11.99 -6.68
C ALA A 238 -24.42 12.96 -7.42
N LEU A 239 -24.91 13.66 -8.44
CA LEU A 239 -24.15 14.67 -9.18
C LEU A 239 -23.72 15.83 -8.28
N GLY A 240 -24.60 16.30 -7.39
CA GLY A 240 -24.27 17.34 -6.41
C GLY A 240 -23.15 16.91 -5.46
N ALA A 241 -23.23 15.68 -4.93
CA ALA A 241 -22.16 15.12 -4.11
C ALA A 241 -20.84 15.01 -4.91
N LEU A 242 -20.91 14.57 -6.17
CA LEU A 242 -19.75 14.47 -7.05
C LEU A 242 -19.16 15.85 -7.40
N ALA A 243 -19.97 16.88 -7.57
CA ALA A 243 -19.51 18.25 -7.80
C ALA A 243 -18.74 18.79 -6.59
N ILE A 244 -19.23 18.54 -5.37
CA ILE A 244 -18.51 18.89 -4.12
C ILE A 244 -17.19 18.11 -4.05
N LEU A 245 -17.20 16.81 -4.38
CA LEU A 245 -15.97 16.00 -4.45
C LEU A 245 -14.96 16.61 -5.42
N ALA A 246 -15.39 16.93 -6.65
CA ALA A 246 -14.55 17.48 -7.69
C ALA A 246 -13.95 18.83 -7.27
N PHE A 247 -14.78 19.74 -6.75
CA PHE A 247 -14.36 21.07 -6.30
C PHE A 247 -13.29 21.02 -5.22
N PHE A 248 -13.52 20.28 -4.13
CA PHE A 248 -12.53 20.17 -3.05
C PHE A 248 -11.29 19.36 -3.44
N SER A 249 -11.36 18.56 -4.51
CA SER A 249 -10.23 17.78 -5.04
C SER A 249 -9.27 18.61 -5.92
N ILE A 250 -9.66 19.82 -6.32
CA ILE A 250 -8.81 20.74 -7.09
C ILE A 250 -7.50 20.99 -6.32
N PRO A 251 -6.31 20.85 -6.95
CA PRO A 251 -5.03 20.92 -6.22
C PRO A 251 -4.83 22.20 -5.40
N TYR A 252 -5.28 23.34 -5.91
CA TYR A 252 -5.21 24.62 -5.19
C TYR A 252 -6.06 24.60 -3.91
N ILE A 253 -7.32 24.19 -4.03
CA ILE A 253 -8.28 24.14 -2.91
C ILE A 253 -7.87 23.08 -1.90
N ARG A 254 -7.54 21.87 -2.35
CA ARG A 254 -7.08 20.77 -1.50
C ARG A 254 -5.87 21.13 -0.65
N ARG A 255 -4.91 21.86 -1.21
CA ARG A 255 -3.70 22.29 -0.47
C ARG A 255 -4.03 23.33 0.61
N ARG A 256 -4.99 24.22 0.37
CA ARG A 256 -5.39 25.28 1.30
C ARG A 256 -6.37 24.79 2.37
N TYR A 257 -7.28 23.88 2.01
CA TYR A 257 -8.37 23.40 2.86
C TYR A 257 -8.34 21.88 3.01
N TYR A 258 -7.16 21.33 3.33
CA TYR A 258 -6.95 19.88 3.39
C TYR A 258 -7.90 19.15 4.34
N PHE A 259 -8.22 19.74 5.50
CA PHE A 259 -9.16 19.15 6.46
C PHE A 259 -10.57 18.99 5.88
N TRP A 260 -11.07 20.03 5.20
CA TRP A 260 -12.36 19.98 4.51
C TRP A 260 -12.34 18.99 3.36
N PHE A 261 -11.26 18.99 2.56
CA PHE A 261 -11.07 18.02 1.49
C PHE A 261 -11.19 16.59 2.03
N ILE A 262 -10.43 16.19 3.04
CA ILE A 262 -10.45 14.79 3.49
C ILE A 262 -11.78 14.40 4.14
N GLY A 263 -12.45 15.33 4.83
CA GLY A 263 -13.77 15.11 5.42
C GLY A 263 -14.83 14.92 4.34
N LEU A 264 -15.02 15.94 3.49
CA LEU A 264 -16.00 15.92 2.41
C LEU A 264 -15.73 14.80 1.41
N HIS A 265 -14.46 14.50 1.10
CA HIS A 265 -14.12 13.40 0.20
C HIS A 265 -14.63 12.05 0.72
N ARG A 266 -14.66 11.82 2.04
CA ARG A 266 -15.21 10.58 2.61
C ARG A 266 -16.74 10.56 2.59
N TYR A 267 -17.38 11.61 3.10
CA TYR A 267 -18.83 11.63 3.24
C TYR A 267 -19.54 11.73 1.88
N MET A 268 -19.08 12.60 1.00
CA MET A 268 -19.68 12.78 -0.32
C MET A 268 -19.43 11.57 -1.24
N THR A 269 -18.35 10.80 -1.04
CA THR A 269 -18.18 9.51 -1.75
C THR A 269 -19.27 8.51 -1.40
N ILE A 270 -19.68 8.43 -0.12
CA ILE A 270 -20.77 7.56 0.31
C ILE A 270 -22.09 8.02 -0.31
N ILE A 271 -22.39 9.32 -0.23
CA ILE A 271 -23.61 9.89 -0.81
C ILE A 271 -23.65 9.69 -2.32
N PHE A 272 -22.53 9.90 -3.01
CA PHE A 272 -22.41 9.67 -4.45
C PHE A 272 -22.72 8.21 -4.83
N PHE A 273 -22.09 7.23 -4.17
CA PHE A 273 -22.33 5.82 -4.50
C PHE A 273 -23.75 5.36 -4.13
N VAL A 274 -24.26 5.75 -2.96
CA VAL A 274 -25.65 5.42 -2.57
C VAL A 274 -26.64 6.08 -3.53
N GLY A 275 -26.47 7.37 -3.82
CA GLY A 275 -27.31 8.09 -4.78
C GLY A 275 -27.27 7.46 -6.18
N THR A 276 -26.10 7.03 -6.65
CA THR A 276 -25.95 6.31 -7.93
C THR A 276 -26.73 4.99 -7.93
N VAL A 277 -26.64 4.20 -6.85
CA VAL A 277 -27.37 2.93 -6.73
C VAL A 277 -28.88 3.13 -6.70
N VAL A 278 -29.37 4.18 -6.02
CA VAL A 278 -30.80 4.49 -5.97
C VAL A 278 -31.29 5.09 -7.29
N HIS A 279 -30.48 5.90 -7.97
CA HIS A 279 -30.79 6.48 -9.28
C HIS A 279 -30.92 5.42 -10.39
N TYR A 280 -30.04 4.41 -10.35
CA TYR A 280 -30.02 3.33 -11.33
C TYR A 280 -29.96 1.97 -10.64
N PRO A 281 -31.07 1.48 -10.04
CA PRO A 281 -31.11 0.25 -9.25
C PRO A 281 -31.10 -1.02 -10.13
N TYR A 282 -30.44 -0.95 -11.28
CA TYR A 282 -30.33 -2.05 -12.21
C TYR A 282 -29.28 -3.06 -11.72
N TYR A 283 -29.57 -4.35 -11.85
CA TYR A 283 -28.74 -5.42 -11.29
C TYR A 283 -27.30 -5.38 -11.81
N VAL A 284 -27.10 -4.92 -13.05
CA VAL A 284 -25.78 -4.80 -13.68
C VAL A 284 -24.86 -3.81 -12.96
N LEU A 285 -25.39 -2.75 -12.36
CA LEU A 285 -24.58 -1.80 -11.57
C LEU A 285 -23.81 -2.52 -10.45
N TRP A 286 -24.41 -3.55 -9.86
CA TRP A 286 -23.79 -4.34 -8.80
C TRP A 286 -22.60 -5.15 -9.30
N TYR A 287 -22.55 -5.56 -10.57
CA TYR A 287 -21.41 -6.30 -11.12
C TYR A 287 -20.14 -5.45 -11.19
N TYR A 288 -20.28 -4.15 -11.46
CA TYR A 288 -19.14 -3.21 -11.54
C TYR A 288 -18.73 -2.67 -10.16
N LEU A 289 -19.72 -2.29 -9.35
CA LEU A 289 -19.46 -1.59 -8.09
C LEU A 289 -19.14 -2.55 -6.94
N LEU A 290 -19.93 -3.62 -6.77
CA LEU A 290 -19.87 -4.48 -5.59
C LEU A 290 -18.49 -5.12 -5.36
N PRO A 291 -17.81 -5.70 -6.37
CA PRO A 291 -16.51 -6.32 -6.15
C PRO A 291 -15.48 -5.32 -5.64
N ASN A 292 -15.46 -4.10 -6.19
CA ASN A 292 -14.52 -3.06 -5.80
C ASN A 292 -14.80 -2.51 -4.40
N VAL A 293 -16.08 -2.40 -4.03
CA VAL A 293 -16.50 -2.06 -2.66
C VAL A 293 -16.06 -3.16 -1.68
N ILE A 294 -16.25 -4.44 -2.03
CA ILE A 294 -15.78 -5.58 -1.23
C ILE A 294 -14.25 -5.51 -1.06
N LEU A 295 -13.51 -5.34 -2.15
CA LEU A 295 -12.05 -5.21 -2.10
C LEU A 295 -11.60 -4.05 -1.22
N PHE A 296 -12.27 -2.90 -1.33
CA PHE A 296 -12.00 -1.73 -0.50
C PHE A 296 -12.16 -2.02 0.99
N PHE A 297 -13.24 -2.71 1.38
CA PHE A 297 -13.45 -3.08 2.77
C PHE A 297 -12.47 -4.15 3.25
N ILE A 298 -12.13 -5.14 2.42
CA ILE A 298 -11.12 -6.16 2.73
C ILE A 298 -9.75 -5.49 3.00
N ASP A 299 -9.26 -4.61 2.11
CA ASP A 299 -8.00 -3.87 2.28
C ASP A 299 -7.98 -3.04 3.58
N ARG A 300 -9.14 -2.48 3.95
CA ARG A 300 -9.30 -1.58 5.08
C ARG A 300 -9.38 -2.28 6.42
N PHE A 301 -10.03 -3.44 6.49
CA PHE A 301 -10.37 -4.10 7.76
C PHE A 301 -9.57 -5.36 8.05
N VAL A 302 -9.32 -6.23 7.06
CA VAL A 302 -8.60 -7.49 7.29
C VAL A 302 -7.21 -7.26 7.90
N PRO A 303 -6.38 -6.33 7.39
CA PRO A 303 -5.06 -6.08 7.95
C PRO A 303 -5.10 -5.53 9.38
N LYS A 304 -6.11 -4.72 9.72
CA LYS A 304 -6.29 -4.20 11.08
C LYS A 304 -6.56 -5.33 12.07
N ILE A 305 -7.41 -6.30 11.69
CA ILE A 305 -7.69 -7.48 12.50
C ILE A 305 -6.42 -8.31 12.71
N ILE A 306 -5.59 -8.47 11.68
CA ILE A 306 -4.34 -9.24 11.77
C ILE A 306 -3.30 -8.53 12.67
N GLN A 307 -3.20 -7.20 12.59
CA GLN A 307 -2.22 -6.40 13.33
C GLN A 307 -2.58 -6.17 14.80
N ALA A 308 -3.87 -6.00 15.11
CA ALA A 308 -4.36 -5.88 16.49
C ALA A 308 -3.98 -7.08 17.35
N ARG A 309 -3.70 -8.24 16.75
CA ARG A 309 -3.21 -9.45 17.44
C ARG A 309 -1.70 -9.45 17.73
N THR A 310 -0.94 -8.47 17.24
CA THR A 310 0.54 -8.50 17.30
C THR A 310 1.22 -7.35 18.00
N LEU A 311 0.53 -6.23 18.21
CA LEU A 311 1.09 -5.08 18.93
C LEU A 311 0.35 -4.89 20.23
N TYR A 312 1.11 -4.70 21.31
CA TYR A 312 0.54 -4.31 22.59
C TYR A 312 0.04 -2.86 22.48
N PRO A 313 -1.11 -2.51 23.07
CA PRO A 313 -1.74 -1.21 22.91
C PRO A 313 -1.03 -0.09 23.69
N GLU A 314 0.18 -0.32 24.22
CA GLU A 314 0.94 0.68 24.97
C GLU A 314 2.25 1.03 24.25
N ALA A 315 2.50 2.33 24.12
CA ALA A 315 3.75 2.87 23.63
C ALA A 315 4.41 3.73 24.72
N SER A 316 5.73 3.66 24.80
CA SER A 316 6.51 4.58 25.64
C SER A 316 6.92 5.79 24.81
N ILE A 317 6.63 6.99 25.31
CA ILE A 317 7.00 8.26 24.69
C ILE A 317 7.94 9.04 25.62
N THR A 318 8.92 9.71 25.02
CA THR A 318 9.86 10.61 25.69
C THR A 318 10.12 11.81 24.78
N LEU A 319 10.09 13.02 25.33
CA LEU A 319 10.34 14.26 24.60
C LEU A 319 11.77 14.77 24.86
N ASN A 320 12.54 14.95 23.79
CA ASN A 320 13.74 15.77 23.81
C ASN A 320 13.33 17.22 23.53
N ALA A 321 13.30 18.04 24.59
CA ALA A 321 12.82 19.43 24.53
C ALA A 321 13.76 20.34 23.72
N ASP A 322 15.08 20.09 23.74
CA ASP A 322 16.05 20.92 23.01
C ASP A 322 15.91 20.78 21.49
N ALA A 323 15.51 19.59 21.03
CA ALA A 323 15.40 19.26 19.62
C ALA A 323 13.95 19.22 19.11
N ASP A 324 12.94 19.38 19.97
CA ASP A 324 11.51 19.23 19.62
C ASP A 324 11.22 17.86 18.94
N ILE A 325 11.77 16.79 19.52
CA ILE A 325 11.63 15.42 18.99
C ILE A 325 11.08 14.50 20.08
N ILE A 326 9.99 13.83 19.76
CA ILE A 326 9.42 12.76 20.58
C ILE A 326 9.95 11.42 20.08
N LYS A 327 10.60 10.67 20.96
CA LYS A 327 10.92 9.26 20.73
C LYS A 327 9.74 8.42 21.21
N MET A 328 9.10 7.71 20.29
CA MET A 328 8.01 6.78 20.59
C MET A 328 8.49 5.35 20.36
N THR A 329 8.40 4.49 21.37
CA THR A 329 8.83 3.09 21.30
C THR A 329 7.68 2.17 21.68
N PHE A 330 7.30 1.30 20.74
CA PHE A 330 6.42 0.17 20.98
C PHE A 330 7.27 -1.02 21.43
N SER A 331 6.80 -1.80 22.40
CA SER A 331 7.49 -3.00 22.86
C SER A 331 6.50 -4.11 23.15
N GLY A 332 6.89 -5.35 22.88
CA GLY A 332 6.07 -6.53 23.18
C GLY A 332 6.91 -7.74 23.65
N PRO A 333 6.36 -8.64 24.48
CA PRO A 333 6.99 -9.90 24.86
C PRO A 333 7.28 -10.81 23.65
N GLU A 334 6.38 -10.84 22.67
CA GLU A 334 6.57 -11.60 21.43
C GLU A 334 7.29 -10.75 20.38
N PRO A 335 8.16 -11.35 19.55
CA PRO A 335 8.72 -10.69 18.40
C PRO A 335 7.63 -10.11 17.51
N MET A 336 7.74 -8.81 17.23
CA MET A 336 6.91 -8.13 16.24
C MET A 336 7.19 -8.73 14.86
N LYS A 337 6.21 -8.59 13.97
CA LYS A 337 6.38 -9.05 12.60
C LYS A 337 7.48 -8.24 11.89
N PRO A 338 8.25 -8.89 10.99
CA PRO A 338 9.33 -8.22 10.27
C PRO A 338 8.89 -6.94 9.55
N TYR A 339 9.73 -5.92 9.67
CA TYR A 339 9.63 -4.63 8.98
C TYR A 339 11.01 -4.22 8.45
N TYR A 340 11.02 -3.35 7.45
CA TYR A 340 12.23 -3.05 6.67
C TYR A 340 12.60 -1.57 6.71
N PRO A 341 13.86 -1.25 6.43
CA PRO A 341 14.25 0.13 6.21
C PRO A 341 13.37 0.81 5.16
N GLY A 342 12.92 2.04 5.46
CA GLY A 342 11.98 2.78 4.63
C GLY A 342 10.50 2.50 4.90
N ASP A 343 10.18 1.43 5.65
CA ASP A 343 8.82 1.18 6.08
C ASP A 343 8.34 2.22 7.12
N TYR A 344 7.04 2.49 7.12
CA TYR A 344 6.35 3.39 8.03
C TYR A 344 5.07 2.76 8.57
N ILE A 345 4.60 3.28 9.70
CA ILE A 345 3.34 2.89 10.34
C ILE A 345 2.46 4.11 10.54
N LEU A 346 1.16 3.88 10.65
CA LEU A 346 0.19 4.87 11.07
C LEU A 346 -0.08 4.68 12.56
N VAL A 347 0.05 5.74 13.34
CA VAL A 347 -0.20 5.71 14.78
C VAL A 347 -1.43 6.55 15.12
N ARG A 348 -2.31 6.02 15.95
CA ARG A 348 -3.39 6.74 16.61
C ARG A 348 -3.17 6.68 18.11
N VAL A 349 -3.23 7.82 18.78
CA VAL A 349 -3.26 7.91 20.25
C VAL A 349 -4.66 8.37 20.63
N PRO A 350 -5.55 7.49 21.14
CA PRO A 350 -6.96 7.82 21.38
C PRO A 350 -7.16 9.03 22.29
N GLU A 351 -6.27 9.26 23.25
CA GLU A 351 -6.27 10.43 24.16
C GLU A 351 -6.08 11.76 23.43
N LEU A 352 -5.47 11.74 22.23
CA LEU A 352 -5.21 12.92 21.41
C LEU A 352 -6.19 13.08 20.24
N GLY A 353 -7.00 12.05 19.95
CA GLY A 353 -8.02 12.06 18.92
C GLY A 353 -8.10 10.78 18.09
N GLY A 354 -9.10 10.72 17.21
CA GLY A 354 -9.40 9.54 16.38
C GLY A 354 -8.58 9.38 15.10
N VAL A 355 -7.66 10.31 14.80
CA VAL A 355 -6.92 10.36 13.54
C VAL A 355 -5.62 9.56 13.62
N TYR A 356 -5.30 8.86 12.53
CA TYR A 356 -4.07 8.11 12.36
C TYR A 356 -3.03 8.98 11.63
N HIS A 357 -1.81 9.04 12.16
CA HIS A 357 -0.69 9.84 11.62
C HIS A 357 0.46 8.95 11.15
N PRO A 358 1.03 9.18 9.94
CA PRO A 358 2.12 8.37 9.41
C PRO A 358 3.48 8.74 9.99
N PHE A 359 4.25 7.73 10.40
CA PHE A 359 5.62 7.88 10.90
C PHE A 359 6.52 6.75 10.40
N THR A 360 7.68 7.11 9.89
CA THR A 360 8.69 6.16 9.41
C THR A 360 9.34 5.41 10.57
N ILE A 361 9.55 4.10 10.41
CA ILE A 361 10.22 3.27 11.39
C ILE A 361 11.73 3.54 11.34
N ALA A 362 12.30 3.95 12.48
CA ALA A 362 13.72 4.27 12.58
C ALA A 362 14.57 3.10 13.11
N SER A 363 13.95 2.12 13.78
CA SER A 363 14.61 0.92 14.28
C SER A 363 14.91 -0.10 13.17
N TYR A 364 15.79 -1.06 13.43
CA TYR A 364 16.08 -2.17 12.53
C TYR A 364 15.58 -3.48 13.14
N TRP A 365 14.65 -4.16 12.47
CA TRP A 365 13.94 -5.32 13.04
C TRP A 365 14.87 -6.44 13.51
N ALA A 366 15.96 -6.73 12.78
CA ALA A 366 16.85 -7.84 13.13
C ALA A 366 17.73 -7.55 14.36
N GLU A 367 17.90 -6.27 14.72
CA GLU A 367 18.62 -5.84 15.92
C GLU A 367 17.75 -6.03 17.17
N ASP A 368 16.52 -5.54 17.11
CA ASP A 368 15.53 -5.74 18.17
C ASP A 368 14.14 -6.09 17.59
N PRO A 369 13.84 -7.39 17.43
CA PRO A 369 12.56 -7.84 16.90
C PRO A 369 11.38 -7.52 17.82
N ARG A 370 11.61 -7.13 19.07
CA ARG A 370 10.56 -6.90 20.08
C ARG A 370 10.20 -5.44 20.24
N SER A 371 10.86 -4.53 19.51
CA SER A 371 10.54 -3.11 19.56
C SER A 371 10.46 -2.45 18.17
N ILE A 372 9.65 -1.40 18.12
CA ILE A 372 9.58 -0.45 17.00
C ILE A 372 9.82 0.94 17.58
N THR A 373 10.80 1.66 17.05
CA THR A 373 11.10 3.04 17.45
C THR A 373 10.75 4.01 16.33
N LEU A 374 10.04 5.07 16.70
CA LEU A 374 9.70 6.22 15.86
C LEU A 374 10.32 7.48 16.44
N PHE A 375 10.72 8.41 15.59
CA PHE A 375 11.06 9.77 15.97
C PHE A 375 10.07 10.74 15.33
N ILE A 376 9.37 11.49 16.18
CA ILE A 376 8.26 12.35 15.79
C ILE A 376 8.65 13.79 16.11
N ARG A 377 8.79 14.61 15.07
CA ARG A 377 9.14 16.03 15.20
C ARG A 377 7.90 16.85 15.56
N THR A 378 8.05 17.84 16.44
CA THR A 378 6.95 18.70 16.94
C THR A 378 7.06 20.17 16.52
N TYR A 379 8.06 20.52 15.70
CA TYR A 379 8.45 21.91 15.42
C TYR A 379 7.37 22.73 14.70
N GLY A 380 7.06 23.91 15.26
CA GLY A 380 6.29 24.97 14.59
C GLY A 380 4.80 24.67 14.40
N GLU A 381 4.29 23.59 14.98
CA GLU A 381 2.86 23.33 14.97
C GLU A 381 2.19 24.03 16.16
N ASN A 382 1.05 24.70 15.90
CA ASN A 382 0.26 25.36 16.94
C ASN A 382 -0.02 24.39 18.10
N LYS A 383 -0.21 24.90 19.32
CA LYS A 383 -0.61 24.09 20.50
C LYS A 383 -1.85 23.21 20.26
N ALA A 384 -2.64 23.48 19.22
CA ALA A 384 -3.77 22.66 18.79
C ALA A 384 -3.40 21.42 17.93
N SER A 385 -2.13 21.24 17.53
CA SER A 385 -1.74 20.11 16.68
C SER A 385 -1.62 18.81 17.45
N TRP A 386 -1.72 17.69 16.73
CA TRP A 386 -1.62 16.35 17.30
C TRP A 386 -0.24 16.09 17.91
N THR A 387 0.85 16.46 17.21
CA THR A 387 2.22 16.26 17.72
C THR A 387 2.54 17.18 18.90
N GLY A 388 2.02 18.42 18.89
CA GLY A 388 2.15 19.35 20.01
C GLY A 388 1.34 18.92 21.23
N ALA A 389 0.18 18.29 21.04
CA ALA A 389 -0.58 17.67 22.12
C ALA A 389 0.14 16.45 22.72
N MET A 390 0.79 15.64 21.87
CA MET A 390 1.64 14.54 22.33
C MET A 390 2.85 15.04 23.12
N ALA A 391 3.48 16.15 22.70
CA ALA A 391 4.56 16.77 23.46
C ALA A 391 4.11 17.19 24.87
N ARG A 392 2.89 17.74 25.00
CA ARG A 392 2.33 18.09 26.31
C ARG A 392 2.10 16.88 27.21
N LEU A 393 1.70 15.74 26.64
CA LEU A 393 1.55 14.50 27.42
C LEU A 393 2.89 14.04 28.00
N CYS A 394 4.00 14.25 27.28
CA CYS A 394 5.35 13.96 27.79
C CYS A 394 5.74 14.90 28.94
N GLY A 395 5.21 16.13 28.98
CA GLY A 395 5.60 17.17 29.94
C GLY A 395 6.98 17.77 29.61
N THR A 396 7.69 18.25 30.63
CA THR A 396 9.07 18.75 30.52
C THR A 396 10.05 17.71 31.07
N GLU A 397 11.18 17.56 30.35
CA GLU A 397 12.36 16.70 30.61
C GLU A 397 12.14 15.18 30.70
N ASP A 398 12.68 14.44 29.71
CA ASP A 398 13.11 13.01 29.68
C ASP A 398 12.27 11.94 30.41
N LYS A 399 11.06 12.29 30.84
CA LYS A 399 10.15 11.41 31.53
C LYS A 399 9.56 10.45 30.52
N ARG A 400 9.73 9.16 30.80
CA ARG A 400 9.09 8.10 30.02
C ARG A 400 7.61 8.02 30.41
N VAL A 401 6.73 8.46 29.52
CA VAL A 401 5.27 8.36 29.68
C VAL A 401 4.77 7.17 28.88
N ARG A 402 3.82 6.40 29.43
CA ARG A 402 3.12 5.34 28.69
C ARG A 402 1.79 5.88 28.19
N VAL A 403 1.53 5.70 26.91
CA VAL A 403 0.28 6.11 26.27
C VAL A 403 -0.35 4.94 25.55
N LYS A 404 -1.68 4.90 25.51
CA LYS A 404 -2.39 3.95 24.66
C LYS A 404 -2.24 4.36 23.20
N ALA A 405 -1.80 3.44 22.36
CA ALA A 405 -1.55 3.72 20.95
C ALA A 405 -2.00 2.53 20.08
N ASP A 406 -2.80 2.85 19.06
CA ASP A 406 -3.16 1.91 18.00
C ASP A 406 -2.24 2.11 16.80
N VAL A 407 -1.90 1.01 16.14
CA VAL A 407 -1.00 1.00 14.99
C VAL A 407 -1.71 0.38 13.79
N ASP A 408 -1.63 1.04 12.64
CA ASP A 408 -1.99 0.47 11.33
C ASP A 408 -0.74 0.42 10.44
N GLY A 409 -0.37 -0.75 9.95
CA GLY A 409 0.81 -1.00 9.14
C GLY A 409 1.38 -2.41 9.30
N VAL A 410 2.50 -2.76 8.70
CA VAL A 410 3.54 -1.89 8.17
C VAL A 410 3.30 -1.56 6.69
N PHE A 411 3.59 -0.32 6.30
CA PHE A 411 3.53 0.16 4.93
C PHE A 411 4.93 0.55 4.46
N GLY A 412 5.23 0.42 3.18
CA GLY A 412 6.52 0.86 2.64
C GLY A 412 6.78 0.26 1.27
N ASP A 413 7.65 0.92 0.52
CA ASP A 413 8.18 0.35 -0.71
C ASP A 413 9.39 -0.51 -0.33
N ARG A 414 9.46 -1.72 -0.87
CA ARG A 414 10.54 -2.68 -0.58
C ARG A 414 11.51 -2.82 -1.74
N ARG A 415 11.36 -1.99 -2.78
CA ARG A 415 12.18 -2.01 -4.00
C ARG A 415 13.37 -1.08 -3.88
N HIS A 416 14.28 -1.47 -3.01
CA HIS A 416 15.49 -0.72 -2.77
C HIS A 416 16.63 -1.21 -3.67
N ASP A 417 16.60 -0.81 -4.96
CA ASP A 417 17.66 -1.13 -5.91
C ASP A 417 18.99 -0.43 -5.59
N TYR A 418 18.96 0.63 -4.78
CA TYR A 418 20.16 1.39 -4.38
C TYR A 418 21.16 0.56 -3.58
N LEU A 419 20.71 -0.52 -2.94
CA LEU A 419 21.54 -1.45 -2.18
C LEU A 419 22.51 -2.27 -3.07
N LYS A 420 22.39 -2.21 -4.40
CA LYS A 420 23.34 -2.84 -5.34
C LYS A 420 24.52 -1.93 -5.75
N SER A 421 24.59 -0.72 -5.22
CA SER A 421 25.54 0.31 -5.68
C SER A 421 26.86 0.20 -4.92
N ASP A 422 27.99 0.34 -5.63
CA ASP A 422 29.31 0.40 -4.99
C ASP A 422 29.50 1.71 -4.20
N VAL A 423 28.86 2.80 -4.66
CA VAL A 423 28.83 4.10 -3.96
C VAL A 423 27.38 4.50 -3.76
N LEU A 424 27.01 4.82 -2.52
CA LEU A 424 25.69 5.26 -2.14
C LEU A 424 25.79 6.66 -1.53
N ILE A 425 25.20 7.65 -2.20
CA ILE A 425 25.13 9.03 -1.72
C ILE A 425 23.70 9.30 -1.27
N MET A 426 23.52 9.59 0.01
CA MET A 426 22.24 9.90 0.63
C MET A 426 22.18 11.38 0.97
N PHE A 427 21.22 12.08 0.37
CA PHE A 427 20.89 13.46 0.73
C PHE A 427 19.70 13.48 1.67
N VAL A 428 19.88 14.06 2.85
CA VAL A 428 18.89 14.00 3.91
C VAL A 428 18.68 15.38 4.51
N ALA A 429 17.42 15.80 4.63
CA ALA A 429 17.05 17.06 5.27
C ALA A 429 16.16 16.83 6.50
N GLY A 430 16.61 17.29 7.66
CA GLY A 430 15.86 17.27 8.91
C GLY A 430 15.35 15.88 9.31
N ALA A 431 14.05 15.78 9.62
CA ALA A 431 13.42 14.55 10.14
C ALA A 431 13.40 13.38 9.15
N ALA A 432 13.67 13.62 7.85
CA ALA A 432 13.75 12.58 6.83
C ALA A 432 14.88 11.57 7.10
N ILE A 433 15.83 11.89 7.99
CA ILE A 433 16.90 10.97 8.41
C ILE A 433 16.36 9.66 9.00
N THR A 434 15.18 9.70 9.62
CA THR A 434 14.50 8.53 10.20
C THR A 434 14.32 7.38 9.21
N THR A 435 14.06 7.70 7.94
CA THR A 435 13.95 6.73 6.84
C THR A 435 15.25 5.98 6.60
N PHE A 436 16.39 6.66 6.74
CA PHE A 436 17.71 6.12 6.45
C PHE A 436 18.38 5.50 7.67
N MET A 437 17.95 5.83 8.89
CA MET A 437 18.48 5.27 10.14
C MET A 437 18.40 3.73 10.16
N ALA A 438 17.23 3.17 9.85
CA ALA A 438 17.05 1.72 9.74
C ALA A 438 17.91 1.11 8.62
N LEU A 439 18.14 1.84 7.53
CA LEU A 439 18.92 1.38 6.39
C LEU A 439 20.41 1.31 6.71
N ILE A 440 20.94 2.36 7.34
CA ILE A 440 22.32 2.43 7.80
C ILE A 440 22.60 1.27 8.76
N LYS A 441 21.67 1.00 9.70
CA LYS A 441 21.74 -0.15 10.60
C LYS A 441 21.76 -1.50 9.87
N ALA A 442 20.90 -1.65 8.85
CA ALA A 442 20.86 -2.87 8.05
C ALA A 442 22.18 -3.10 7.29
N ILE A 443 22.74 -2.05 6.67
CA ILE A 443 24.03 -2.10 5.98
C ILE A 443 25.15 -2.42 6.96
N ALA A 444 25.19 -1.76 8.11
CA ALA A 444 26.16 -1.99 9.18
C ALA A 444 26.15 -3.44 9.70
N ALA A 445 24.96 -3.97 10.02
CA ALA A 445 24.80 -5.36 10.47
C ALA A 445 25.25 -6.38 9.41
N GLN A 446 25.07 -6.04 8.13
CA GLN A 446 25.56 -6.86 7.03
C GLN A 446 27.08 -6.83 6.90
N ILE A 447 27.70 -5.64 7.04
CA ILE A 447 29.16 -5.49 7.11
C ILE A 447 29.73 -6.33 8.24
N ALA A 448 29.14 -6.26 9.43
CA ALA A 448 29.60 -7.03 10.58
C ALA A 448 29.43 -8.55 10.42
N SER A 449 28.47 -9.01 9.61
CA SER A 449 28.19 -10.44 9.41
C SER A 449 28.88 -11.06 8.19
N SER A 450 29.41 -10.24 7.28
CA SER A 450 30.13 -10.68 6.08
C SER A 450 31.60 -10.93 6.37
N ASN A 451 32.11 -12.08 5.90
CA ASN A 451 33.55 -12.36 5.88
C ASN A 451 34.23 -11.82 4.60
N ALA A 452 33.45 -11.37 3.62
CA ALA A 452 33.97 -10.77 2.39
C ALA A 452 34.10 -9.24 2.58
N PRO A 453 35.14 -8.61 1.99
CA PRO A 453 35.29 -7.16 2.03
C PRO A 453 34.07 -6.53 1.34
N LEU A 454 33.21 -5.88 2.13
CA LEU A 454 32.06 -5.16 1.61
C LEU A 454 32.54 -3.92 0.85
N ARG A 455 31.96 -3.69 -0.33
CA ARG A 455 32.42 -2.68 -1.29
C ARG A 455 31.62 -1.38 -1.28
N ILE A 456 30.68 -1.22 -0.36
CA ILE A 456 29.77 -0.05 -0.40
C ILE A 456 30.39 1.13 0.33
N GLN A 457 30.70 2.18 -0.42
CA GLN A 457 31.04 3.48 0.13
C GLN A 457 29.77 4.30 0.35
N LEU A 458 29.45 4.60 1.61
CA LEU A 458 28.27 5.39 1.98
C LEU A 458 28.66 6.84 2.27
N HIS A 459 28.12 7.78 1.50
CA HIS A 459 28.19 9.22 1.78
C HIS A 459 26.83 9.69 2.30
N LEU A 460 26.77 10.05 3.57
CA LEU A 460 25.58 10.63 4.19
C LEU A 460 25.74 12.16 4.28
N ILE A 461 24.99 12.89 3.47
CA ILE A 461 24.97 14.35 3.44
C ILE A 461 23.67 14.80 4.10
N CYS A 462 23.78 15.26 5.36
CA CYS A 462 22.65 15.71 6.15
C CYS A 462 22.63 17.23 6.31
N THR A 463 21.45 17.82 6.18
CA THR A 463 21.20 19.23 6.51
C THR A 463 20.16 19.31 7.62
N PHE A 464 20.50 19.95 8.73
CA PHE A 464 19.60 20.20 9.87
C PHE A 464 19.39 21.70 10.04
N ARG A 465 18.22 22.09 10.53
CA ARG A 465 17.92 23.51 10.75
C ARG A 465 18.58 24.02 12.03
N THR A 466 18.71 23.15 13.04
CA THR A 466 19.31 23.49 14.34
C THR A 466 20.38 22.48 14.72
N ARG A 467 21.31 22.91 15.59
CA ARG A 467 22.34 22.03 16.14
C ARG A 467 21.75 20.97 17.08
N SER A 468 20.65 21.28 17.77
CA SER A 468 19.98 20.34 18.67
C SER A 468 19.39 19.14 17.91
N GLU A 469 18.84 19.34 16.71
CA GLU A 469 18.39 18.25 15.83
C GLU A 469 19.53 17.32 15.46
N LEU A 470 20.68 17.89 15.07
CA LEU A 470 21.87 17.11 14.74
C LEU A 470 22.32 16.26 15.93
N HIS A 471 22.33 16.81 17.15
CA HIS A 471 22.70 16.05 18.36
C HIS A 471 21.68 14.96 18.70
N ALA A 472 20.37 15.25 18.60
CA ALA A 472 19.33 14.29 18.89
C ALA A 472 19.39 13.08 17.95
N TYR A 473 19.48 13.30 16.63
CA TYR A 473 19.64 12.20 15.67
C TYR A 473 21.06 11.60 15.67
N GLY A 474 22.08 12.43 15.92
CA GLY A 474 23.48 12.02 16.01
C GLY A 474 23.74 11.09 17.18
N SER A 475 23.10 11.32 18.33
CA SER A 475 23.15 10.42 19.49
C SER A 475 22.63 9.02 19.15
N PHE A 476 21.62 8.91 18.27
CA PHE A 476 21.18 7.62 17.77
C PHE A 476 22.22 6.99 16.85
N LEU A 477 22.82 7.76 15.93
CA LEU A 477 23.90 7.24 15.08
C LEU A 477 25.10 6.78 15.92
N HIS A 478 25.42 7.48 17.01
CA HIS A 478 26.50 7.16 17.96
C HIS A 478 26.17 6.06 18.97
N GLN A 479 24.91 5.89 19.40
CA GLN A 479 24.47 4.72 20.20
C GLN A 479 24.66 3.40 19.45
N ASN A 480 24.97 3.47 18.15
CA ASN A 480 25.41 2.36 17.32
C ASN A 480 26.92 2.41 17.05
N ASP A 481 27.75 2.73 18.05
CA ASP A 481 29.04 2.05 18.15
C ASP A 481 28.71 0.56 18.12
N ILE A 482 28.79 -0.01 16.92
CA ILE A 482 28.62 -1.43 16.65
C ILE A 482 29.68 -2.07 17.52
N GLN A 483 29.30 -2.53 18.72
CA GLN A 483 30.16 -3.38 19.51
C GLN A 483 30.30 -4.67 18.70
N VAL A 484 31.32 -4.71 17.85
CA VAL A 484 31.79 -5.90 17.18
C VAL A 484 32.14 -6.87 18.30
N PRO A 485 31.36 -7.94 18.51
CA PRO A 485 31.74 -8.93 19.50
C PRO A 485 33.03 -9.56 18.99
N GLY A 486 34.13 -9.35 19.72
CA GLY A 486 35.37 -10.07 19.48
C GLY A 486 35.15 -11.58 19.44
N PRO A 487 36.08 -12.36 18.86
CA PRO A 487 35.85 -13.75 18.47
C PRO A 487 35.70 -14.70 19.66
N SER A 488 34.49 -14.78 20.23
CA SER A 488 34.06 -15.85 21.17
C SER A 488 33.05 -16.83 20.52
N ILE A 489 32.81 -16.66 19.22
CA ILE A 489 31.71 -17.25 18.42
C ILE A 489 31.72 -18.79 18.26
N LYS A 490 32.74 -19.53 18.74
CA LYS A 490 32.76 -20.98 18.55
C LYS A 490 31.85 -21.77 19.51
N LYS A 491 31.51 -21.26 20.70
CA LYS A 491 30.65 -21.99 21.66
C LYS A 491 29.16 -21.67 21.55
N GLU A 492 28.79 -20.46 21.15
CA GLU A 492 27.38 -20.01 21.14
C GLU A 492 26.63 -20.38 19.86
N LYS A 493 27.31 -20.36 18.69
CA LYS A 493 26.71 -20.82 17.41
C LYS A 493 26.29 -22.29 17.47
N LYS A 494 27.02 -23.15 18.20
CA LYS A 494 26.67 -24.58 18.36
C LYS A 494 25.39 -24.76 19.18
N LYS A 495 25.18 -23.94 20.24
CA LYS A 495 23.95 -23.95 21.05
C LYS A 495 22.75 -23.33 20.31
N ARG A 496 22.95 -22.22 19.60
CA ARG A 496 21.88 -21.49 18.87
C ARG A 496 21.37 -22.27 17.63
N PHE A 497 22.25 -22.99 16.93
CA PHE A 497 21.83 -23.90 15.85
C PHE A 497 21.14 -25.17 16.36
N GLN A 498 21.54 -25.70 17.53
CA GLN A 498 20.88 -26.86 18.14
C GLN A 498 19.49 -26.52 18.68
N SER A 499 19.27 -25.32 19.22
CA SER A 499 17.94 -24.89 19.67
C SER A 499 16.98 -24.66 18.50
N LEU A 500 17.41 -23.96 17.44
CA LEU A 500 16.61 -23.74 16.23
C LEU A 500 16.26 -25.04 15.50
N ARG A 501 17.19 -26.02 15.47
CA ARG A 501 16.88 -27.37 14.95
C ARG A 501 15.82 -28.06 15.81
N ARG A 502 15.92 -28.03 17.14
CA ARG A 502 14.93 -28.63 18.06
C ARG A 502 13.54 -28.01 17.94
N THR A 503 13.44 -26.69 17.80
CA THR A 503 12.15 -25.99 17.64
C THR A 503 11.51 -26.33 16.28
N GLY A 504 12.32 -26.41 15.22
CA GLY A 504 11.87 -26.83 13.89
C GLY A 504 11.40 -28.29 13.82
N THR A 505 12.04 -29.22 14.56
CA THR A 505 11.56 -30.61 14.66
C THR A 505 10.33 -30.75 15.56
N MET A 506 10.21 -29.97 16.64
CA MET A 506 8.99 -29.98 17.47
C MET A 506 7.77 -29.44 16.71
N LEU A 507 7.95 -28.38 15.92
CA LEU A 507 6.86 -27.84 15.09
C LEU A 507 6.44 -28.84 14.00
N LYS A 508 7.39 -29.55 13.37
CA LYS A 508 7.09 -30.63 12.41
C LYS A 508 6.41 -31.85 13.05
N ARG A 509 6.74 -32.18 14.30
CA ARG A 509 6.13 -33.32 15.03
C ARG A 509 4.74 -32.99 15.58
N ALA A 510 4.51 -31.75 16.03
CA ALA A 510 3.19 -31.28 16.46
C ALA A 510 2.19 -31.25 15.29
N LEU A 511 2.67 -30.93 14.09
CA LEU A 511 1.87 -30.95 12.86
C LEU A 511 1.66 -32.36 12.28
N SER A 512 2.35 -33.40 12.77
CA SER A 512 2.26 -34.78 12.24
C SER A 512 1.45 -35.74 13.13
N GLY A 513 0.78 -35.25 14.18
CA GLY A 513 -0.24 -36.01 14.93
C GLY A 513 0.20 -37.34 15.57
N ARG A 514 1.48 -37.57 15.85
CA ARG A 514 1.94 -38.80 16.51
C ARG A 514 2.12 -38.60 18.02
N THR A 515 1.21 -39.18 18.80
CA THR A 515 1.32 -39.39 20.24
C THR A 515 2.44 -40.39 20.55
N ILE A 516 3.30 -40.10 21.54
CA ILE A 516 4.31 -41.05 22.04
C ILE A 516 4.00 -41.38 23.50
N VAL A 517 3.85 -42.68 23.75
CA VAL A 517 3.94 -43.35 25.05
C VAL A 517 5.39 -43.28 25.53
N GLU A 518 5.64 -42.72 26.72
CA GLU A 518 6.96 -42.72 27.33
C GLU A 518 7.36 -44.12 27.83
N LYS A 519 8.61 -44.50 27.57
CA LYS A 519 9.36 -45.45 28.38
C LYS A 519 10.75 -44.87 28.67
N PRO A 520 11.29 -45.00 29.90
CA PRO A 520 12.59 -44.44 30.27
C PRO A 520 13.72 -45.46 30.10
N SER A 521 14.96 -44.97 29.92
CA SER A 521 16.13 -45.28 30.78
C SER A 521 17.52 -45.17 30.10
N VAL A 522 18.51 -44.92 30.97
CA VAL A 522 19.96 -45.25 30.96
C VAL A 522 21.00 -44.25 30.42
N ALA A 523 22.13 -44.28 31.13
CA ALA A 523 23.20 -43.30 31.35
C ALA A 523 24.54 -43.63 30.64
N ASN A 524 25.53 -42.76 30.89
CA ASN A 524 27.00 -42.86 30.66
C ASN A 524 27.47 -42.81 29.18
N GLU A 525 28.64 -42.30 28.79
CA GLU A 525 29.96 -42.26 29.44
C GLU A 525 30.92 -41.25 28.75
N LYS A 526 32.11 -41.05 29.34
CA LYS A 526 33.24 -40.15 28.98
C LYS A 526 34.08 -40.63 27.78
N GLU A 527 34.78 -39.72 27.08
CA GLU A 527 36.23 -39.81 26.70
C GLU A 527 36.65 -38.59 25.83
N LYS A 528 37.68 -37.81 26.23
CA LYS A 528 39.15 -37.86 25.99
C LYS A 528 39.64 -37.00 24.82
N ALA A 529 40.77 -36.35 25.07
CA ALA A 529 41.47 -35.39 24.24
C ALA A 529 42.47 -36.06 23.29
N VAL A 530 42.77 -35.41 22.15
CA VAL A 530 44.05 -35.53 21.43
C VAL A 530 44.41 -34.17 20.82
N ALA A 531 45.65 -33.75 21.06
CA ALA A 531 46.31 -32.60 20.48
C ALA A 531 47.03 -33.00 19.17
N ALA A 532 47.16 -32.05 18.23
CA ALA A 532 48.16 -32.10 17.17
C ALA A 532 48.56 -30.67 16.77
N ASP A 533 49.86 -30.43 16.87
CA ASP A 533 50.61 -29.27 16.35
C ASP A 533 50.47 -29.12 14.83
N ALA A 534 50.56 -27.87 14.34
CA ALA A 534 51.55 -27.47 13.33
C ALA A 534 51.32 -26.04 12.79
N THR A 535 52.39 -25.25 12.90
CA THR A 535 52.90 -24.24 11.95
C THR A 535 52.16 -22.92 11.75
N SER A 536 52.89 -21.87 12.16
CA SER A 536 52.72 -20.46 11.89
C SER A 536 52.83 -20.09 10.40
N ALA A 537 51.88 -19.30 9.91
CA ALA A 537 52.08 -18.40 8.79
C ALA A 537 51.49 -17.03 9.19
N THR A 538 52.39 -16.08 9.43
CA THR A 538 52.11 -14.67 9.67
C THR A 538 51.55 -14.04 8.39
N VAL A 539 50.26 -13.74 8.37
CA VAL A 539 49.63 -12.88 7.36
C VAL A 539 49.10 -11.65 8.10
N ALA A 540 49.62 -10.49 7.73
CA ALA A 540 49.25 -9.19 8.28
C ALA A 540 47.73 -8.94 8.18
N ALA A 541 47.15 -8.47 9.29
CA ALA A 541 45.75 -8.08 9.36
C ALA A 541 45.49 -6.83 8.48
N PRO A 542 44.40 -6.79 7.68
CA PRO A 542 43.99 -5.55 7.03
C PRO A 542 43.34 -4.63 8.07
N ALA A 543 43.66 -3.34 8.00
CA ALA A 543 43.19 -2.30 8.89
C ALA A 543 41.65 -2.25 8.98
N ILE A 544 41.15 -2.15 10.20
CA ILE A 544 39.75 -1.98 10.55
C ILE A 544 39.31 -0.58 10.08
N GLY A 545 38.24 -0.50 9.29
CA GLY A 545 37.69 0.76 8.80
C GLY A 545 37.20 1.64 9.96
N THR A 546 37.77 2.84 10.06
CA THR A 546 37.35 3.90 10.98
C THR A 546 36.24 4.74 10.34
N LEU A 547 35.12 4.92 11.05
CA LEU A 547 34.13 5.95 10.74
C LEU A 547 34.73 7.32 11.12
N SER A 548 34.99 8.17 10.14
CA SER A 548 35.39 9.56 10.38
C SER A 548 34.21 10.49 10.17
N PHE A 549 33.92 11.34 11.17
CA PHE A 549 32.91 12.38 11.09
C PHE A 549 33.60 13.71 10.82
N SER A 550 33.30 14.33 9.68
CA SER A 550 33.76 15.67 9.33
C SER A 550 32.56 16.63 9.42
N THR A 551 32.54 17.50 10.44
CA THR A 551 31.58 18.61 10.52
C THR A 551 32.14 19.82 9.77
N ALA A 552 31.71 20.03 8.54
CA ALA A 552 31.93 21.28 7.83
C ALA A 552 30.88 22.31 8.28
N GLY A 553 31.16 23.01 9.38
CA GLY A 553 30.39 24.19 9.78
C GLY A 553 30.86 25.39 8.98
N GLN A 554 30.17 25.74 7.90
CA GLN A 554 30.28 27.08 7.33
C GLN A 554 29.15 27.94 7.90
N HIS A 555 29.55 29.01 8.59
CA HIS A 555 28.68 30.11 8.96
C HIS A 555 28.09 30.73 7.69
N VAL A 556 26.77 30.68 7.56
CA VAL A 556 25.95 31.67 6.83
C VAL A 556 24.69 31.92 7.65
#